data_AF-A0A0N0KCX4-F1
#
_entry.id   AF-A0A0N0KCX4-F1
#
_cell.length_a   1.000
_cell.length_b   1.000
_cell.length_c   1.000
_cell.angle_alpha   90.00
_cell.angle_beta   90.00
_cell.angle_gamma   90.00
#
_symmetry.space_group_name_H-M   'P 1'
#
loop_
_entity.id
_entity.type
_entity.pdbx_description
1 polymer ?
#
loop_
_entity_poly.entity_id
_entity_poly.type
_entity_poly.pdbx_seq_one_letter_code
_entity_poly.pdbx_strand_id
1 'polypeptide(L)'
;MGGLSLPHLIILALVVLILFGRGRISEMMGDFGKGIKSFKQGMSEGTDTPLVQPPAQIPPQPAAPAQPAVQPEQTGSGPAA
;
A
#
# COMPACT_ATOMS: atom_id res chain seq x y z
N MET A 1 10.63 0.08 -43.92
CA MET A 1 9.27 -0.39 -43.59
C MET A 1 9.20 -0.60 -42.08
N GLY A 2 9.24 0.47 -41.29
CA GLY A 2 8.01 1.04 -40.75
C GLY A 2 7.44 0.25 -39.55
N GLY A 3 8.28 -0.48 -38.82
CA GLY A 3 7.88 -1.12 -37.56
C GLY A 3 7.38 -0.07 -36.56
N LEU A 4 6.47 -0.49 -35.69
CA LEU A 4 5.87 0.30 -34.60
C LEU A 4 6.94 1.03 -33.80
N SER A 5 7.31 2.22 -34.26
CA SER A 5 8.32 3.04 -33.61
C SER A 5 7.71 3.61 -32.34
N LEU A 6 8.51 3.70 -31.27
CA LEU A 6 8.12 4.30 -29.99
C LEU A 6 7.21 5.54 -30.11
N PRO A 7 7.47 6.52 -31.01
CA PRO A 7 6.57 7.67 -31.19
C PRO A 7 5.15 7.31 -31.65
N HIS A 8 4.97 6.30 -32.52
CA HIS A 8 3.63 5.87 -32.95
C HIS A 8 2.82 5.30 -31.77
N LEU A 9 3.47 4.56 -30.87
CA LEU A 9 2.80 4.02 -29.68
C LEU A 9 2.37 5.13 -28.71
N ILE A 10 3.19 6.17 -28.54
CA ILE A 10 2.84 7.34 -27.71
C ILE A 10 1.64 8.08 -28.30
N ILE A 11 1.62 8.30 -29.62
CA ILE A 11 0.51 8.97 -30.30
C ILE A 11 -0.77 8.14 -30.17
N LEU A 12 -0.69 6.83 -30.36
CA LEU A 12 -1.84 5.93 -30.20
C LEU A 12 -2.36 5.93 -28.76
N ALA A 13 -1.48 5.86 -27.76
CA ALA A 13 -1.84 5.93 -26.35
C ALA A 13 -2.54 7.26 -26.00
N LEU A 14 -2.10 8.38 -26.59
CA LEU A 14 -2.73 9.68 -26.39
C LEU A 14 -4.15 9.72 -26.97
N VAL A 15 -4.36 9.17 -28.18
CA VAL A 15 -5.70 9.08 -28.79
C VAL A 15 -6.63 8.22 -27.94
N VAL A 16 -6.16 7.06 -27.46
CA VAL A 16 -6.92 6.18 -26.58
C VAL A 16 -7.25 6.89 -25.25
N LEU A 17 -6.29 7.62 -24.66
CA LEU A 17 -6.51 8.37 -23.43
C LEU A 17 -7.58 9.47 -23.61
N ILE A 18 -7.65 10.11 -24.77
CA ILE A 18 -8.68 11.13 -25.07
C ILE A 18 -10.05 10.48 -25.27
N LEU A 19 -10.14 9.36 -26.01
CA LEU A 19 -11.40 8.67 -26.27
C LEU A 19 -12.01 8.06 -25.01
N PHE A 20 -11.19 7.40 -24.19
CA PHE A 20 -11.65 6.71 -22.99
C PHE A 20 -11.64 7.62 -21.75
N GLY A 21 -10.84 8.70 -21.78
CA GLY A 21 -10.65 9.60 -20.66
C GLY A 21 -9.81 9.01 -19.53
N ARG A 22 -9.18 9.89 -18.72
CA ARG A 22 -8.34 9.49 -17.58
C ARG A 22 -9.08 8.67 -16.50
N GLY A 23 -10.38 8.93 -16.32
CA GLY A 23 -11.18 8.29 -15.26
C GLY A 23 -11.42 6.79 -15.50
N ARG A 24 -11.85 6.44 -16.73
CA ARG A 24 -12.14 5.03 -17.08
C ARG A 24 -10.87 4.18 -17.16
N ILE A 25 -9.79 4.72 -17.72
CA ILE A 25 -8.52 3.99 -17.80
C ILE A 25 -7.95 3.72 -16.39
N SER A 26 -8.01 4.69 -15.47
CA SER A 26 -7.52 4.47 -14.09
C SER A 26 -8.32 3.41 -13.33
N GLU A 27 -9.65 3.40 -13.47
CA GLU A 27 -10.52 2.42 -12.82
C GLU A 27 -10.24 1.00 -13.37
N MET A 28 -10.21 0.85 -14.70
CA MET A 28 -9.92 -0.43 -15.35
C MET A 28 -8.49 -0.91 -15.08
N MET A 29 -7.49 -0.03 -15.14
CA MET A 29 -6.10 -0.38 -14.87
C MET A 29 -5.88 -0.76 -13.40
N GLY A 30 -6.66 -0.20 -12.47
CA GLY A 30 -6.63 -0.58 -11.06
C GLY A 30 -7.05 -2.03 -10.83
N ASP A 31 -8.17 -2.46 -11.43
CA ASP A 31 -8.65 -3.84 -11.30
C ASP A 31 -7.81 -4.82 -12.11
N PHE A 32 -7.33 -4.42 -13.29
CA PHE A 32 -6.39 -5.22 -14.08
C PHE A 32 -5.05 -5.39 -13.36
N GLY A 33 -4.55 -4.33 -12.72
CA GLY A 33 -3.30 -4.35 -11.94
C GLY A 33 -3.36 -5.26 -10.71
N LYS A 34 -4.50 -5.30 -10.02
CA LYS A 34 -4.74 -6.27 -8.92
C LYS A 34 -4.71 -7.71 -9.46
N GLY A 35 -5.38 -7.97 -10.59
CA GLY A 35 -5.39 -9.29 -11.22
C GLY A 35 -3.99 -9.76 -11.62
N ILE A 36 -3.20 -8.90 -12.28
CA ILE A 36 -1.80 -9.21 -12.64
C ILE A 36 -0.93 -9.39 -11.38
N LYS A 37 -1.12 -8.57 -10.34
CA LYS A 37 -0.36 -8.70 -9.08
C LYS A 37 -0.64 -10.03 -8.39
N SER A 38 -1.90 -10.44 -8.28
CA SER A 38 -2.29 -11.73 -7.71
C SER A 38 -1.80 -12.90 -8.56
N PHE A 39 -1.83 -12.78 -9.90
CA PHE A 39 -1.27 -13.78 -10.81
C PHE A 39 0.23 -13.93 -10.63
N LYS A 40 0.97 -12.82 -10.59
CA LYS A 40 2.41 -12.83 -10.35
C LYS A 40 2.76 -13.36 -8.97
N GLN A 41 2.00 -13.00 -7.94
CA GLN A 41 2.22 -13.48 -6.58
C GLN A 41 1.98 -14.99 -6.48
N GLY A 42 0.90 -15.51 -7.06
CA GLY A 42 0.64 -16.96 -7.12
C GLY A 42 1.68 -17.73 -7.95
N MET A 43 2.27 -17.11 -8.97
CA MET A 43 3.35 -17.71 -9.76
C MET A 43 4.71 -17.65 -9.03
N SER A 44 4.96 -16.59 -8.25
CA SER A 44 6.16 -16.45 -7.41
C SER A 44 6.15 -17.33 -6.16
N GLU A 45 4.99 -17.66 -5.58
CA GLU A 45 4.89 -18.63 -4.48
C GLU A 45 5.35 -20.05 -4.89
N GLY A 46 5.38 -20.35 -6.19
CA GLY A 46 5.97 -21.59 -6.71
C GLY A 46 7.50 -21.59 -6.82
N THR A 47 8.20 -20.48 -6.51
CA THR A 47 9.65 -20.36 -6.72
C THR A 47 10.42 -19.67 -5.60
N ASP A 48 9.84 -18.76 -4.79
CA ASP A 48 10.54 -18.18 -3.63
C ASP A 48 9.57 -17.40 -2.71
N THR A 49 9.62 -17.65 -1.39
CA THR A 49 8.84 -16.97 -0.35
C THR A 49 9.46 -15.58 -0.01
N PRO A 50 8.76 -14.62 0.61
CA PRO A 50 8.27 -13.40 -0.02
C PRO A 50 9.01 -12.11 0.39
N LEU A 51 9.21 -11.18 -0.55
CA LEU A 51 9.45 -9.77 -0.20
C LEU A 51 8.13 -9.11 0.21
N VAL A 52 7.81 -9.23 1.50
CA VAL A 52 6.86 -8.36 2.20
C VAL A 52 7.34 -6.92 2.00
N GLN A 53 6.65 -6.16 1.12
CA GLN A 53 6.80 -4.71 1.14
C GLN A 53 6.15 -4.19 2.42
N PRO A 54 6.89 -3.49 3.31
CA PRO A 54 6.31 -2.87 4.49
C PRO A 54 5.20 -1.91 4.06
N PRO A 55 4.09 -1.82 4.82
CA PRO A 55 3.14 -0.73 4.65
C PRO A 55 3.88 0.58 4.97
N ALA A 56 4.27 1.32 3.93
CA ALA A 56 4.57 2.72 4.11
C ALA A 56 3.26 3.42 4.51
N GLN A 57 3.35 4.19 5.59
CA GLN A 57 2.36 5.15 6.13
C GLN A 57 1.45 4.63 7.25
N ILE A 58 2.03 4.58 8.44
CA ILE A 58 1.34 5.07 9.64
C ILE A 58 1.32 6.61 9.50
N PRO A 59 0.16 7.30 9.46
CA PRO A 59 0.13 8.76 9.58
C PRO A 59 0.83 9.17 10.88
N PRO A 60 1.51 10.33 10.95
CA PRO A 60 2.08 10.83 12.19
C PRO A 60 0.96 10.98 13.22
N GLN A 61 0.93 10.09 14.21
CA GLN A 61 0.01 10.19 15.33
C GLN A 61 0.44 11.41 16.16
N PRO A 62 -0.39 12.47 16.29
CA PRO A 62 -0.04 13.63 17.10
C PRO A 62 0.20 13.20 18.54
N ALA A 63 1.38 13.52 19.08
CA ALA A 63 1.70 13.30 20.48
C ALA A 63 0.88 14.25 21.36
N ALA A 64 -0.08 13.72 22.12
CA ALA A 64 -0.50 14.11 23.49
C ALA A 64 -1.86 13.48 23.85
N PRO A 65 -2.23 13.25 25.13
CA PRO A 65 -1.45 12.93 26.34
C PRO A 65 -2.08 11.75 27.13
N ALA A 66 -1.37 10.63 27.33
CA ALA A 66 -1.86 9.55 28.21
C ALA A 66 -1.35 9.75 29.64
N GLN A 67 -2.15 10.42 30.47
CA GLN A 67 -1.97 10.50 31.92
C GLN A 67 -2.01 9.08 32.50
N PRO A 68 -0.99 8.62 33.25
CA PRO A 68 -1.04 7.34 33.93
C PRO A 68 -2.09 7.37 35.04
N ALA A 69 -3.05 6.47 34.89
CA ALA A 69 -4.10 6.15 35.82
C ALA A 69 -3.54 5.73 37.20
N VAL A 70 -4.13 6.33 38.24
CA VAL A 70 -4.36 5.82 39.60
C VAL A 70 -3.43 4.73 40.14
N GLN A 71 -2.58 5.13 41.09
CA GLN A 71 -1.70 4.30 41.89
C GLN A 71 -2.53 3.48 42.91
N PRO A 72 -2.48 2.14 42.93
CA PRO A 72 -3.15 1.35 43.95
C PRO A 72 -2.38 1.42 45.28
N GLU A 73 -3.03 2.03 46.25
CA GLU A 73 -3.02 1.77 47.69
C GLU A 73 -2.14 0.59 48.16
N GLN A 74 -0.95 0.90 48.69
CA GLN A 74 -0.08 -0.03 49.41
C GLN A 74 -0.54 -0.10 50.88
N THR A 75 -1.52 -0.96 51.16
CA THR A 75 -1.84 -1.39 52.52
C THR A 75 -0.78 -2.39 53.00
N GLY A 76 0.05 -1.93 53.94
CA GLY A 76 0.45 -2.72 55.10
C GLY A 76 1.67 -3.62 54.93
N SER A 77 2.79 -3.21 55.52
CA SER A 77 3.53 -4.01 56.54
C SER A 77 4.67 -3.16 57.10
N GLY A 78 4.68 -2.96 58.43
CA GLY A 78 5.50 -1.96 59.12
C GLY A 78 7.00 -2.27 59.21
N PRO A 79 7.75 -1.31 59.78
CA PRO A 79 8.69 -1.67 60.83
C PRO A 79 8.68 -0.69 62.02
N ALA A 80 9.16 -1.20 63.17
CA ALA A 80 9.69 -0.49 64.33
C ALA A 80 8.70 0.01 65.43
N ALA A 81 8.56 -0.81 66.47
CA ALA A 81 8.73 -0.43 67.88
C ALA A 81 8.85 -1.69 68.76
#